data_AF-A0A538AZZ7-F1
#
_entry.id   AF-A0A538AZZ7-F1
#
_cell.length_a   1.000
_cell.length_b   1.000
_cell.length_c   1.000
_cell.angle_alpha   90.00
_cell.angle_beta   90.00
_cell.angle_gamma   90.00
#
_symmetry.space_group_name_H-M   'P 1'
#
loop_
_entity.id
_entity.type
_entity.pdbx_description
1 polymer ?
#
loop_
_entity_poly.entity_id
_entity_poly.type
_entity_poly.pdbx_seq_one_letter_code
_entity_poly.pdbx_strand_id
1 'polypeptide(L)'
;MVGLAVAIALVLPGAAMAVDATPKPIPGGIQIPGGPLIHVFAPGPEDQGFMGENVEPNTITDFNGFSAMAYIVGTATDADGNTYNMVNDMRVYRGTYVSEDGSILHGTFGFI
;
A
#
# COMPACT_ATOMS: atom_id res chain seq x y z
N MET A 1 -32.18 -18.04 -40.79
CA MET A 1 -31.78 -18.52 -39.45
C MET A 1 -30.75 -17.54 -38.90
N VAL A 2 -31.01 -17.03 -37.70
CA VAL A 2 -30.36 -15.88 -37.07
C VAL A 2 -28.90 -16.17 -36.73
N GLY A 3 -27.98 -15.30 -37.15
CA GLY A 3 -26.59 -15.33 -36.73
C GLY A 3 -26.42 -14.68 -35.36
N LEU A 4 -25.88 -15.43 -34.40
CA LEU A 4 -25.54 -14.93 -33.06
C LEU A 4 -24.17 -14.27 -33.13
N ALA A 5 -24.11 -12.93 -33.04
CA ALA A 5 -22.87 -12.21 -32.84
C ALA A 5 -22.54 -12.19 -31.34
N VAL A 6 -21.48 -12.91 -30.95
CA VAL A 6 -20.89 -12.81 -29.61
C VAL A 6 -20.08 -11.52 -29.58
N ALA A 7 -20.53 -10.51 -28.83
CA ALA A 7 -19.74 -9.33 -28.55
C ALA A 7 -18.65 -9.70 -27.53
N ILE A 8 -17.40 -9.79 -27.98
CA ILE A 8 -16.24 -9.81 -27.10
C ILE A 8 -16.14 -8.40 -26.50
N ALA A 9 -16.57 -8.23 -25.26
CA ALA A 9 -16.31 -6.99 -24.52
C ALA A 9 -14.80 -6.87 -24.33
N LEU A 10 -14.18 -5.96 -25.08
CA LEU A 10 -12.80 -5.57 -24.86
C LEU A 10 -12.72 -4.88 -23.48
N VAL A 11 -12.21 -5.61 -22.48
CA VAL A 11 -11.95 -5.06 -21.14
C VAL A 11 -10.74 -4.14 -21.25
N LEU A 12 -10.96 -2.91 -21.72
CA LEU A 12 -9.98 -1.84 -21.61
C LEU A 12 -9.96 -1.39 -20.12
N PRO A 13 -8.78 -1.20 -19.50
CA PRO A 13 -8.73 -0.56 -18.20
C PRO A 13 -9.35 0.83 -18.33
N GLY A 14 -10.32 1.14 -17.45
CA GLY A 14 -10.92 2.47 -17.39
C GLY A 14 -9.86 3.51 -17.05
N ALA A 15 -9.95 4.70 -17.66
CA ALA A 15 -9.11 5.82 -17.28
C ALA A 15 -9.39 6.20 -15.81
N ALA A 16 -8.35 6.19 -14.98
CA ALA A 16 -8.42 6.66 -13.60
C ALA A 16 -7.95 8.12 -13.56
N MET A 17 -8.77 9.00 -12.98
CA MET A 17 -8.38 10.38 -12.68
C MET A 17 -7.81 10.41 -11.27
N ALA A 18 -6.64 11.04 -11.09
CA ALA A 18 -6.12 11.33 -9.75
C ALA A 18 -6.98 12.44 -9.15
N VAL A 19 -7.74 12.10 -8.11
CA VAL A 19 -8.33 13.06 -7.18
C VAL A 19 -7.30 13.32 -6.06
N ASP A 20 -7.24 14.54 -5.52
CA ASP A 20 -6.50 14.76 -4.28
C ASP A 20 -7.22 13.98 -3.17
N ALA A 21 -6.66 12.81 -2.89
CA ALA A 21 -7.28 11.76 -2.10
C ALA A 21 -6.27 11.20 -1.11
N THR A 22 -5.41 12.09 -0.61
CA THR A 22 -4.42 11.76 0.40
C THR A 22 -5.13 11.15 1.61
N PRO A 23 -4.85 9.90 2.00
CA PRO A 23 -5.43 9.29 3.18
C PRO A 23 -4.74 9.79 4.45
N LYS A 24 -5.46 9.81 5.55
CA LYS A 24 -4.89 10.16 6.86
C LYS A 24 -3.99 9.03 7.36
N PRO A 25 -2.80 9.33 7.91
CA PRO A 25 -1.93 8.31 8.50
C PRO A 25 -2.55 7.68 9.77
N ILE A 26 -2.14 6.45 10.10
CA ILE A 26 -2.48 5.86 11.41
C ILE A 26 -1.90 6.68 12.57
N PRO A 27 -2.57 6.75 13.73
CA PRO A 27 -1.94 7.24 14.94
C PRO A 27 -0.78 6.35 15.39
N GLY A 28 0.32 6.97 15.84
CA GLY A 28 1.51 6.25 16.33
C GLY A 28 2.44 5.77 15.21
N GLY A 29 3.32 4.84 15.57
CA GLY A 29 4.34 4.30 14.67
C GLY A 29 5.74 4.30 15.29
N ILE A 30 6.75 4.42 14.44
CA ILE A 30 8.17 4.37 14.83
C ILE A 30 8.68 5.81 15.02
N GLN A 31 9.04 6.15 16.25
CA GLN A 31 9.70 7.43 16.55
C GLN A 31 11.19 7.34 16.22
N ILE A 32 11.65 8.12 15.24
CA ILE A 32 13.08 8.27 14.98
C ILE A 32 13.70 9.14 16.09
N PRO A 33 14.80 8.71 16.74
CA PRO A 33 15.47 9.53 17.75
C PRO A 33 15.86 10.91 17.19
N GLY A 34 15.29 11.98 17.75
CA GLY A 34 15.50 13.36 17.28
C GLY A 34 14.89 13.68 15.92
N GLY A 35 14.09 12.77 15.35
CA GLY A 35 13.50 12.88 14.01
C GLY A 35 11.97 12.84 14.02
N PRO A 36 11.34 12.69 12.84
CA PRO A 36 9.89 12.58 12.73
C PRO A 36 9.36 11.24 13.26
N LEU A 37 8.07 11.23 13.58
CA LEU A 37 7.30 9.99 13.72
C LEU A 37 7.04 9.43 12.32
N ILE A 38 7.44 8.18 12.08
CA ILE A 38 7.04 7.45 10.89
C ILE A 38 5.76 6.70 11.21
N HIS A 39 4.67 7.03 10.50
CA HIS A 39 3.32 6.47 10.71
C HIS A 39 3.19 5.05 10.14
N VAL A 40 4.03 4.16 10.63
CA VAL A 40 4.12 2.75 10.26
C VAL A 40 4.46 1.95 11.50
N PHE A 41 3.77 0.83 11.68
CA PHE A 41 4.23 -0.22 12.57
C PHE A 41 4.87 -1.34 11.74
N ALA A 42 5.81 -2.09 12.33
CA ALA A 42 6.55 -3.13 11.62
C ALA A 42 6.19 -4.52 12.19
N PRO A 43 5.13 -5.17 11.68
CA PRO A 43 4.77 -6.52 12.11
C PRO A 43 5.88 -7.52 11.76
N GLY A 44 6.18 -8.44 12.67
CA GLY A 44 7.15 -9.50 12.43
C GLY A 44 7.79 -10.02 13.71
N PRO A 45 8.75 -10.95 13.61
CA PRO A 45 9.42 -11.54 14.76
C PRO A 45 10.22 -10.52 15.58
N GLU A 46 9.94 -10.42 16.88
CA GLU A 46 10.60 -9.45 17.77
C GLU A 46 12.11 -9.70 17.89
N ASP A 47 12.56 -10.95 17.76
CA ASP A 47 13.97 -11.33 17.78
C ASP A 47 14.76 -10.81 16.57
N GLN A 48 14.06 -10.38 15.51
CA GLN A 48 14.62 -9.70 14.34
C GLN A 48 14.47 -8.17 14.40
N GLY A 49 13.96 -7.62 15.52
CA GLY A 49 13.77 -6.19 15.72
C GLY A 49 12.43 -5.63 15.22
N PHE A 50 11.48 -6.50 14.87
CA PHE A 50 10.11 -6.11 14.57
C PHE A 50 9.28 -5.91 15.85
N MET A 51 8.01 -5.49 15.70
CA MET A 51 7.13 -5.11 16.80
C MET A 51 6.18 -6.23 17.27
N GLY A 52 6.35 -7.45 16.74
CA GLY A 52 5.47 -8.60 16.99
C GLY A 52 4.62 -8.97 15.77
N GLU A 53 4.20 -10.23 15.69
CA GLU A 53 3.45 -10.76 14.52
C GLU A 53 2.00 -10.27 14.47
N ASN A 54 1.41 -9.92 15.62
CA ASN A 54 0.03 -9.45 15.75
C ASN A 54 -0.05 -7.93 15.85
N VAL A 55 0.60 -7.24 14.93
CA VAL A 55 0.68 -5.78 14.88
C VAL A 55 -0.07 -5.26 13.66
N GLU A 56 -0.67 -4.08 13.79
CA GLU A 56 -1.39 -3.37 12.74
C GLU A 56 -0.54 -3.20 11.45
N PRO A 57 -0.92 -3.83 10.31
CA PRO A 57 -0.20 -3.67 9.05
C PRO A 57 -0.66 -2.45 8.22
N ASN A 58 -1.69 -1.70 8.63
CA ASN A 58 -2.13 -0.52 7.90
C ASN A 58 -1.27 0.71 8.24
N THR A 59 -1.03 1.57 7.25
CA THR A 59 -0.36 2.88 7.43
C THR A 59 -1.35 4.05 7.37
N ILE A 60 -2.62 3.77 7.07
CA ILE A 60 -3.70 4.74 6.98
C ILE A 60 -4.80 4.45 7.99
N THR A 61 -5.43 5.50 8.50
CA THR A 61 -6.61 5.40 9.38
C THR A 61 -7.91 5.53 8.58
N ASP A 62 -9.05 5.44 9.26
CA ASP A 62 -10.39 5.53 8.67
C ASP A 62 -10.60 4.56 7.47
N PHE A 63 -9.96 3.38 7.52
CA PHE A 63 -9.98 2.38 6.46
C PHE A 63 -10.83 1.16 6.83
N ASN A 64 -11.62 0.68 5.87
CA ASN A 64 -12.34 -0.58 5.95
C ASN A 64 -12.11 -1.39 4.67
N GLY A 65 -11.41 -2.51 4.81
CA GLY A 65 -11.10 -3.40 3.70
C GLY A 65 -9.98 -4.37 4.04
N PHE A 66 -9.23 -4.74 3.02
CA PHE A 66 -8.09 -5.64 3.14
C PHE A 66 -6.80 -4.89 2.87
N SER A 67 -5.79 -5.18 3.69
CA SER A 67 -4.40 -4.87 3.39
C SER A 67 -3.59 -6.15 3.27
N ALA A 68 -2.59 -6.10 2.42
CA ALA A 68 -1.54 -7.09 2.34
C ALA A 68 -0.20 -6.38 2.43
N MET A 69 0.76 -7.02 3.08
CA MET A 69 2.10 -6.51 3.32
C MET A 69 3.12 -7.56 2.91
N ALA A 70 4.25 -7.11 2.38
CA ALA A 70 5.40 -7.96 2.13
C ALA A 70 6.70 -7.22 2.43
N TYR A 71 7.58 -7.88 3.19
CA TYR A 71 8.99 -7.52 3.24
C TYR A 71 9.71 -8.19 2.07
N ILE A 72 10.29 -7.38 1.18
CA ILE A 72 11.01 -7.86 0.01
C ILE A 72 12.50 -7.65 0.27
N VAL A 73 13.26 -8.74 0.31
CA VAL A 73 14.71 -8.73 0.52
C VAL A 73 15.40 -9.30 -0.70
N GLY A 74 16.46 -8.64 -1.18
CA GLY A 74 17.23 -9.10 -2.33
C GLY A 74 18.25 -8.09 -2.81
N THR A 75 18.47 -8.05 -4.12
CA THR A 75 19.37 -7.08 -4.77
C THR A 75 18.62 -6.21 -5.77
N ALA A 76 18.93 -4.92 -5.81
CA ALA A 76 18.43 -3.97 -6.80
C ALA A 76 19.57 -3.48 -7.70
N THR A 77 19.25 -3.11 -8.94
CA THR A 77 20.21 -2.55 -9.90
C THR A 77 19.72 -1.18 -10.34
N ASP A 78 20.58 -0.16 -10.29
CA ASP A 78 20.24 1.18 -10.76
C ASP A 78 20.42 1.33 -12.28
N ALA A 79 20.17 2.54 -12.81
CA ALA A 79 20.29 2.83 -14.24
C ALA A 79 21.74 2.78 -14.77
N ASP A 80 22.73 2.94 -13.89
CA ASP A 80 24.16 2.91 -14.23
C ASP A 80 24.75 1.49 -14.11
N GLY A 81 23.96 0.51 -13.67
CA GLY A 81 24.35 -0.89 -13.51
C GLY A 81 24.95 -1.23 -12.14
N ASN A 82 24.93 -0.30 -11.16
CA ASN A 82 25.38 -0.59 -9.81
C ASN A 82 24.39 -1.50 -9.09
N THR A 83 24.89 -2.41 -8.26
CA THR A 83 24.07 -3.35 -7.49
C THR A 83 24.03 -2.98 -6.01
N TYR A 84 22.85 -3.04 -5.40
CA TYR A 84 22.59 -2.69 -4.01
C TYR A 84 21.85 -3.81 -3.29
N ASN A 85 22.10 -3.97 -1.99
CA ASN A 85 21.19 -4.73 -1.14
C ASN A 85 19.87 -3.96 -1.02
N MET A 86 18.75 -4.68 -1.14
CA MET A 86 17.41 -4.13 -1.09
C MET A 86 16.62 -4.78 0.04
N VAL A 87 15.98 -3.93 0.84
CA VAL A 87 15.00 -4.33 1.86
C VAL A 87 13.85 -3.34 1.78
N ASN A 88 12.70 -3.79 1.29
CA ASN A 88 11.53 -2.94 1.09
C ASN A 88 10.35 -3.45 1.92
N ASP A 89 9.61 -2.55 2.54
CA ASP A 89 8.27 -2.79 3.07
C ASP A 89 7.27 -2.34 2.01
N MET A 90 6.49 -3.27 1.45
CA MET A 90 5.49 -2.97 0.43
C MET A 90 4.11 -3.27 0.98
N ARG A 91 3.16 -2.34 0.81
CA ARG A 91 1.79 -2.50 1.29
C ARG A 91 0.78 -2.18 0.20
N VAL A 92 -0.21 -3.05 0.05
CA VAL A 92 -1.30 -2.89 -0.90
C VAL A 92 -2.64 -3.00 -0.20
N TYR A 93 -3.61 -2.23 -0.67
CA TYR A 93 -4.90 -2.02 -0.04
C TYR A 93 -6.00 -2.22 -1.06
N ARG A 94 -7.11 -2.79 -0.61
CA ARG A 94 -8.38 -2.77 -1.31
C ARG A 94 -9.51 -2.51 -0.31
N GLY A 95 -10.21 -1.41 -0.48
CA GLY A 95 -11.28 -1.05 0.45
C GLY A 95 -11.72 0.39 0.34
N THR A 96 -12.47 0.80 1.35
CA THR A 96 -12.99 2.16 1.51
C THR A 96 -12.13 2.92 2.52
N TYR A 97 -11.79 4.16 2.24
CA TYR A 97 -11.07 5.06 3.16
C TYR A 97 -11.67 6.46 3.16
N VAL A 98 -11.31 7.25 4.17
CA VAL A 98 -11.61 8.68 4.25
C VAL A 98 -10.33 9.48 3.99
N SER A 99 -10.34 10.35 2.98
CA SER A 99 -9.22 11.25 2.69
C SER A 99 -9.12 12.40 3.69
N GLU A 100 -8.02 13.15 3.66
CA GLU A 100 -7.79 14.30 4.53
C GLU A 100 -8.88 15.38 4.44
N ASP A 101 -9.48 15.56 3.26
CA ASP A 101 -10.59 16.48 3.02
C ASP A 101 -11.96 15.96 3.50
N GLY A 102 -12.02 14.72 4.00
CA GLY A 102 -13.25 14.06 4.47
C GLY A 102 -14.02 13.29 3.40
N SER A 103 -13.54 13.24 2.15
CA SER A 103 -14.18 12.45 1.09
C SER A 103 -14.08 10.94 1.38
N ILE A 104 -15.17 10.21 1.14
CA ILE A 104 -15.20 8.73 1.26
C ILE A 104 -14.93 8.12 -0.10
N LEU A 105 -13.89 7.31 -0.20
CA LEU A 105 -13.37 6.78 -1.46
C LEU A 105 -13.22 5.26 -1.37
N HIS A 106 -13.42 4.56 -2.48
CA HIS A 106 -13.20 3.12 -2.59
C HIS A 106 -12.24 2.81 -3.73
N GLY A 107 -11.25 1.96 -3.49
CA GLY A 107 -10.25 1.66 -4.51
C GLY A 107 -9.31 0.51 -4.16
N THR A 108 -8.36 0.29 -5.07
CA THR A 108 -7.18 -0.56 -4.87
C THR A 108 -5.94 0.29 -5.11
N PHE A 109 -5.04 0.35 -4.15
CA PHE A 109 -3.87 1.23 -4.15
C PHE A 109 -2.73 0.61 -3.34
N GLY A 110 -1.52 1.15 -3.49
CA GLY A 110 -0.36 0.69 -2.72
C GLY A 110 0.44 1.87 -2.18
N PHE A 111 1.10 1.64 -1.05
CA PHE A 111 2.13 2.51 -0.52
C PHE A 111 3.49 1.81 -0.64
N ILE A 112 4.50 2.64 -0.87
CA ILE A 112 5.92 2.29 -0.97
C ILE A 112 6.63 2.99 0.18
#